data_AF-A0A2H0SNJ0-F1
#
_entry.id   AF-A0A2H0SNJ0-F1
#
_cell.length_a   1.000
_cell.length_b   1.000
_cell.length_c   1.000
_cell.angle_alpha   90.00
_cell.angle_beta   90.00
_cell.angle_gamma   90.00
#
_symmetry.space_group_name_H-M   'P 1'
#
loop_
_entity.id
_entity.type
_entity.pdbx_description
1 polymer ?
#
loop_
_entity_poly.entity_id
_entity_poly.type
_entity_poly.pdbx_seq_one_letter_code
_entity_poly.pdbx_strand_id
1 'polypeptide(L)'
;MGALPKNKITRVERGKRRAGNKPNITKDIKTASIPPYKRGLVASILRSVGLSSEKPATTEPKKIAAAKTSAMQTTAAAVNKAAKPVGAVKTKARRQTQHKG
;
A
#
# COMPACT_ATOMS: atom_id res chain seq x y z
N MET A 1 -15.32 21.55 13.88
CA MET A 1 -15.82 20.26 13.32
C MET A 1 -17.17 20.54 12.69
N GLY A 2 -17.34 20.27 11.40
CA GLY A 2 -18.57 20.62 10.66
C GLY A 2 -19.78 19.77 11.05
N ALA A 3 -20.97 20.23 10.65
CA ALA A 3 -22.23 19.56 10.93
C ALA A 3 -22.27 18.13 10.35
N LEU A 4 -22.92 17.22 11.09
CA LEU A 4 -23.14 15.85 10.66
C LEU A 4 -24.11 15.80 9.47
N PRO A 5 -23.87 14.92 8.48
CA PRO A 5 -24.76 14.80 7.34
C PRO A 5 -26.12 14.24 7.80
N LYS A 6 -27.20 14.82 7.29
CA LYS A 6 -28.57 14.37 7.59
C LYS A 6 -28.82 12.92 7.16
N ASN A 7 -28.26 12.52 6.00
CA ASN A 7 -28.44 11.20 5.39
C ASN A 7 -27.10 10.57 4.96
N LYS A 8 -27.04 9.23 4.96
CA LYS A 8 -25.88 8.48 4.46
C LYS A 8 -25.79 8.57 2.93
N ILE A 9 -24.63 8.96 2.42
CA ILE A 9 -24.35 8.97 0.98
C ILE A 9 -24.30 7.52 0.46
N THR A 10 -25.09 7.23 -0.57
CA THR A 10 -25.12 5.90 -1.21
C THR A 10 -23.84 5.63 -2.02
N ARG A 11 -23.57 4.36 -2.34
CA ARG A 11 -22.42 4.00 -3.18
C ARG A 11 -22.47 4.67 -4.56
N VAL A 12 -23.67 4.76 -5.14
CA VAL A 12 -23.92 5.37 -6.46
C VAL A 12 -23.63 6.87 -6.42
N GLU A 13 -24.18 7.58 -5.44
CA GLU A 13 -23.93 9.02 -5.26
C GLU A 13 -22.46 9.32 -5.01
N ARG A 14 -21.81 8.53 -4.15
CA ARG A 14 -20.37 8.64 -3.89
C ARG A 14 -19.56 8.42 -5.16
N GLY A 15 -19.96 7.46 -6.00
CA GLY A 15 -19.35 7.19 -7.29
C GLY A 15 -19.46 8.39 -8.23
N LYS A 16 -20.66 8.98 -8.37
CA LYS A 16 -20.89 10.19 -9.17
C LYS A 16 -20.08 11.39 -8.66
N ARG A 17 -20.07 11.61 -7.33
CA ARG A 17 -19.30 12.70 -6.69
C ARG A 17 -17.78 12.55 -6.84
N ARG A 18 -17.28 11.32 -6.99
CA ARG A 18 -15.85 11.03 -7.14
C ARG A 18 -15.44 10.74 -8.58
N ALA A 19 -16.39 10.65 -9.50
CA ALA A 19 -16.11 10.51 -10.91
C ALA A 19 -15.38 11.77 -11.38
N GLY A 20 -14.30 11.61 -12.16
CA GLY A 20 -13.50 12.73 -12.67
C GLY A 20 -12.48 13.29 -11.68
N ASN A 21 -12.66 13.16 -10.36
CA ASN A 21 -11.65 13.57 -9.37
C ASN A 21 -10.58 12.50 -9.17
N LYS A 22 -9.91 12.10 -10.26
CA LYS A 22 -8.74 11.23 -10.20
C LYS A 22 -7.50 12.11 -10.30
N PRO A 23 -6.51 11.96 -9.40
CA PRO A 23 -5.26 12.68 -9.56
C PRO A 23 -4.62 12.22 -10.87
N ASN A 24 -4.22 13.18 -11.71
CA ASN A 24 -3.47 12.89 -12.93
C ASN A 24 -2.02 12.58 -12.57
N ILE A 25 -1.79 11.38 -12.03
CA ILE A 25 -0.45 10.89 -11.68
C ILE A 25 0.12 10.24 -12.92
N THR A 26 0.92 11.00 -13.68
CA THR A 26 1.74 10.42 -14.74
C THR A 26 2.78 9.51 -14.08
N LYS A 27 2.93 8.29 -14.61
CA LYS A 27 4.01 7.42 -14.18
C LYS A 27 5.29 7.98 -14.78
N ASP A 28 6.31 8.19 -13.96
CA ASP A 28 7.65 8.48 -14.47
C ASP A 28 8.12 7.29 -15.31
N ILE A 29 8.35 7.53 -16.60
CA ILE A 29 8.71 6.50 -17.59
C ILE A 29 10.00 5.79 -17.18
N LYS A 30 10.94 6.50 -16.55
CA LYS A 30 12.23 5.95 -16.10
C LYS A 30 12.04 4.88 -15.01
N THR A 31 11.09 5.08 -14.10
CA THR A 31 10.78 4.13 -13.01
C THR A 31 9.69 3.12 -13.36
N ALA A 32 8.82 3.44 -14.32
CA ALA A 32 7.75 2.58 -14.80
C ALA A 32 8.26 1.47 -15.73
N SER A 33 9.32 1.73 -16.49
CA SER A 33 9.96 0.74 -17.38
C SER A 33 10.60 -0.42 -16.60
N ILE A 34 11.06 -0.17 -15.38
CA ILE A 34 11.69 -1.19 -14.52
C ILE A 34 10.61 -1.96 -13.73
N PRO A 35 10.50 -3.29 -13.91
CA PRO A 35 9.57 -4.11 -13.12
C PRO A 35 9.83 -3.96 -11.61
N PRO A 36 8.80 -3.94 -10.74
CA PRO A 36 8.95 -3.65 -9.31
C PRO A 36 9.97 -4.52 -8.59
N TYR A 37 10.01 -5.81 -8.90
CA TYR A 37 10.91 -6.79 -8.28
C TYR A 37 12.37 -6.64 -8.73
N LYS A 38 12.66 -5.86 -9.78
CA LYS A 38 14.02 -5.57 -10.26
C LYS A 38 14.56 -4.22 -9.80
N ARG A 39 13.73 -3.36 -9.21
CA ARG A 39 14.12 -1.99 -8.82
C ARG A 39 15.26 -1.96 -7.80
N GLY A 40 15.27 -2.92 -6.86
CA GLY A 40 16.35 -3.05 -5.87
C GLY A 40 17.71 -3.36 -6.51
N LEU A 41 17.73 -4.29 -7.47
CA LEU A 41 18.94 -4.68 -8.20
C LEU A 41 19.48 -3.52 -9.04
N VAL A 42 18.60 -2.82 -9.77
CA VAL A 42 19.03 -1.66 -10.57
C VAL A 42 19.55 -0.54 -9.67
N ALA A 43 18.89 -0.28 -8.53
CA ALA A 43 19.36 0.69 -7.56
C ALA A 43 20.72 0.32 -6.95
N SER A 44 20.99 -0.95 -6.68
CA SER A 44 22.28 -1.39 -6.15
C SER A 44 23.40 -1.26 -7.19
N ILE A 45 23.12 -1.61 -8.45
CA ILE A 45 24.07 -1.43 -9.56
C ILE A 45 24.39 0.06 -9.73
N LEU A 46 23.38 0.91 -9.87
CA LEU A 46 23.54 2.36 -10.02
C LEU A 46 24.39 2.95 -8.89
N ARG A 47 24.12 2.57 -7.64
CA ARG A 47 24.91 3.00 -6.48
C ARG A 47 26.37 2.54 -6.56
N SER A 48 26.63 1.31 -7.00
CA SER A 48 28.00 0.78 -7.13
C SER A 48 28.84 1.51 -8.19
N VAL A 49 28.20 1.99 -9.26
CA VAL A 49 28.87 2.74 -10.34
C VAL A 49 28.86 4.25 -10.10
N GLY A 50 28.45 4.71 -8.90
CA GLY A 50 28.42 6.13 -8.55
C GLY A 50 27.33 6.95 -9.24
N LEU A 51 26.36 6.28 -9.90
CA LEU A 51 25.23 6.94 -10.54
C LEU A 51 24.03 6.97 -9.57
N SER A 52 23.49 8.15 -9.30
CA SER A 52 22.21 8.27 -8.60
C SER A 52 21.11 8.48 -9.62
N SER A 53 20.05 7.66 -9.56
CA SER A 53 18.78 8.06 -10.18
C SER A 53 18.37 9.37 -9.50
N GLU A 54 18.16 10.43 -10.28
CA GLU A 54 17.72 11.73 -9.73
C GLU A 54 16.52 11.50 -8.80
N LYS A 55 16.64 12.05 -7.59
CA LYS A 55 15.57 12.04 -6.60
C LYS A 55 14.33 12.62 -7.29
N PRO A 56 13.20 11.91 -7.39
CA PRO A 56 11.96 12.58 -7.77
C PRO A 56 11.76 13.69 -6.74
N ALA A 57 11.63 14.94 -7.21
CA ALA A 57 11.57 16.13 -6.38
C ALA A 57 10.63 15.90 -5.20
N THR A 58 11.22 15.56 -4.04
CA THR A 58 10.54 15.60 -2.77
C THR A 58 10.28 17.07 -2.52
N THR A 59 9.02 17.46 -2.65
CA THR A 59 8.51 18.64 -1.96
C THR A 59 8.88 18.48 -0.49
N GLU A 60 9.95 19.16 -0.10
CA GLU A 60 10.45 19.17 1.26
C GLU A 60 9.40 19.78 2.20
N PRO A 61 9.05 19.15 3.32
CA PRO A 61 8.76 19.91 4.52
C PRO A 61 10.10 20.26 5.18
N LYS A 62 10.51 21.52 5.07
CA LYS A 62 11.62 22.07 5.85
C LYS A 62 11.33 21.93 7.35
N LYS A 63 12.24 21.21 8.03
CA LYS A 63 12.83 21.50 9.35
C LYS A 63 11.91 21.55 10.59
N ILE A 64 12.02 20.52 11.44
CA ILE A 64 12.36 20.73 12.85
C ILE A 64 13.44 19.71 13.23
N ALA A 65 14.60 20.23 13.63
CA ALA A 65 15.67 19.45 14.23
C ALA A 65 15.40 19.33 15.74
N ALA A 66 15.59 18.14 16.31
CA ALA A 66 15.97 17.96 17.69
C ALA A 66 16.91 16.75 17.78
N ALA A 67 18.01 16.97 18.47
CA ALA A 67 19.19 16.12 18.48
C ALA A 67 19.12 15.04 19.57
N LYS A 68 19.91 13.97 19.36
CA LYS A 68 20.50 13.04 20.34
C LYS A 68 19.52 12.20 21.19
N THR A 69 19.56 10.89 21.00
CA THR A 69 20.10 9.96 22.02
C THR A 69 20.25 8.57 21.43
N SER A 70 21.46 8.05 21.58
CA SER A 70 21.84 6.65 21.43
C SER A 70 21.18 5.83 22.53
N ALA A 71 20.42 4.79 22.17
CA ALA A 71 20.08 3.71 23.09
C ALA A 71 19.79 2.42 22.31
N MET A 72 20.70 1.46 22.50
CA MET A 72 20.47 0.03 22.61
C MET A 72 19.74 -0.69 21.47
N GLN A 73 20.54 -1.49 20.76
CA GLN A 73 20.15 -2.82 20.31
C GLN A 73 19.32 -3.53 21.40
N THR A 74 18.09 -3.89 21.05
CA THR A 74 17.47 -5.10 21.58
C THR A 74 17.03 -5.91 20.38
N THR A 75 17.72 -7.03 20.19
CA THR A 75 17.31 -8.12 19.31
C THR A 75 15.99 -8.66 19.84
N ALA A 76 14.87 -8.20 19.27
CA ALA A 76 13.58 -8.82 19.53
C ALA A 76 13.62 -10.24 18.95
N ALA A 77 13.66 -11.21 19.87
CA ALA A 77 13.62 -12.63 19.60
C ALA A 77 12.54 -12.96 18.56
N ALA A 78 12.95 -13.67 17.51
CA ALA A 78 12.04 -14.31 16.57
C ALA A 78 11.21 -15.35 17.32
N VAL A 79 10.04 -14.95 17.82
CA VAL A 79 9.03 -15.88 18.30
C VAL A 79 8.47 -16.58 17.06
N ASN A 80 9.04 -17.76 16.78
CA ASN A 80 8.50 -18.72 15.83
C ASN A 80 7.08 -19.06 16.25
N LYS A 81 6.10 -18.35 15.67
CA LYS A 81 4.69 -18.66 15.83
C LYS A 81 4.42 -19.94 15.04
N ALA A 82 4.36 -21.06 15.76
CA ALA A 82 3.98 -22.36 15.22
C ALA A 82 2.71 -22.23 14.37
N ALA A 83 2.74 -22.82 13.17
CA ALA A 83 1.60 -22.89 12.28
C ALA A 83 0.46 -23.62 12.99
N LYS A 84 -0.69 -22.96 13.13
CA LYS A 84 -1.90 -23.60 13.63
C LYS A 84 -2.34 -24.65 12.59
N PRO A 85 -2.75 -25.86 12.99
CA PRO A 85 -3.23 -26.86 12.05
C PRO A 85 -4.47 -26.33 11.34
N VAL A 86 -4.46 -26.44 10.01
CA VAL A 86 -5.53 -26.00 9.13
C VAL A 86 -6.77 -26.83 9.48
N GLY A 87 -7.72 -26.23 10.19
CA GLY A 87 -8.99 -26.86 10.51
C GLY A 87 -9.72 -27.25 9.23
N ALA A 88 -10.25 -28.48 9.19
CA ALA A 88 -10.95 -29.02 8.04
C ALA A 88 -12.03 -28.05 7.53
N VAL A 89 -11.94 -27.72 6.24
CA VAL A 89 -12.93 -26.87 5.54
C VAL A 89 -14.25 -27.63 5.50
N LYS A 90 -15.21 -27.24 6.32
CA LYS A 90 -16.59 -27.75 6.23
C LYS A 90 -17.19 -27.25 4.91
N THR A 91 -17.34 -28.15 3.95
CA THR A 91 -18.02 -27.86 2.67
C THR A 91 -19.48 -27.53 2.95
N LYS A 92 -19.87 -26.28 2.74
CA LYS A 92 -21.26 -25.84 2.87
C LYS A 92 -22.09 -26.49 1.76
N ALA A 93 -23.16 -27.21 2.13
CA ALA A 93 -24.08 -27.83 1.18
C ALA A 93 -24.67 -26.78 0.21
N ARG A 94 -24.54 -27.04 -1.09
CA ARG A 94 -25.08 -26.22 -2.19
C ARG A 94 -26.60 -26.39 -2.23
N ARG A 95 -27.36 -25.33 -2.00
CA ARG A 95 -28.83 -25.35 -2.16
C ARG A 95 -29.17 -25.47 -3.65
N GLN A 96 -29.82 -26.57 -4.03
CA GLN A 96 -30.44 -26.75 -5.34
C GLN A 96 -31.74 -25.92 -5.35
N THR A 97 -31.83 -24.95 -6.27
CA THR A 97 -33.08 -24.23 -6.54
C THR A 97 -33.80 -24.95 -7.67
N GLN A 98 -35.02 -25.44 -7.43
CA GLN A 98 -35.90 -25.92 -8.48
C GLN A 98 -36.64 -24.72 -9.08
N HIS A 99 -36.52 -24.53 -10.39
CA HIS A 99 -37.40 -23.63 -11.12
C HIS A 99 -38.72 -24.38 -11.35
N LYS A 100 -39.83 -23.84 -10.85
CA LYS A 100 -41.17 -24.25 -11.30
C LYS A 100 -41.35 -23.69 -12.71
N GLY A 101 -41.79 -24.56 -13.63
CA GLY A 101 -42.26 -24.19 -14.96
C GLY A 101 -43.49 -23.31 -14.92
#